data_AF-A0A3D0Q0Z0-F1
#
_entry.id   AF-A0A3D0Q0Z0-F1
#
_cell.length_a   1.000
_cell.length_b   1.000
_cell.length_c   1.000
_cell.angle_alpha   90.00
_cell.angle_beta   90.00
_cell.angle_gamma   90.00
#
_symmetry.space_group_name_H-M   'P 1'
#
loop_
_entity.id
_entity.type
_entity.pdbx_description
1 polymer ?
#
loop_
_entity_poly.entity_id
_entity_poly.type
_entity_poly.pdbx_seq_one_letter_code
_entity_poly.pdbx_strand_id
1 'polypeptide(L)'
;MTTENEQITPADAAIVSSGTGTKGPEERDLPASLKEEMDLCLQILREVLGEFDEKLLAKFDEVREHALNASAERFSGILTDTNPDQDDLQKVVDIVDKMDVHDAQLLARAFTTYFHLANLCEENYRVSVLHQREAAVDENQAVDPVNEMTCAYHQLINEMGPAKAQELLNKLEFHPVFTAHPTEARRKAVEGKIRRISQLLEAHKLLGGSDKKENSRRLFNEIDALFRTSPIALKKPTPVEEADTILDIFDNTLFYTIPQVYRRFDDWVLGDKAGLVPPVCPAFFHP
;
A
#
# COMPACT_ATOMS: atom_id res chain seq x y z
N MET A 1 -29.03 40.62 -0.48
CA MET A 1 -27.59 40.83 -0.71
C MET A 1 -26.94 39.48 -0.58
N THR A 2 -26.71 38.88 -1.74
CA THR A 2 -26.06 37.59 -1.96
C THR A 2 -24.56 37.77 -1.78
N THR A 3 -23.96 37.06 -0.82
CA THR A 3 -22.52 36.90 -0.73
C THR A 3 -22.13 35.61 -1.45
N GLU A 4 -21.10 35.76 -2.29
CA GLU A 4 -20.67 34.86 -3.35
C GLU A 4 -19.89 33.64 -2.83
N ASN A 5 -20.21 32.47 -3.39
CA ASN A 5 -19.27 31.47 -3.92
C ASN A 5 -18.00 31.16 -3.10
N GLU A 6 -18.14 30.42 -1.99
CA GLU A 6 -17.07 29.52 -1.55
C GLU A 6 -17.15 28.23 -2.39
N GLN A 7 -16.31 28.16 -3.42
CA GLN A 7 -16.04 26.90 -4.11
C GLN A 7 -15.43 25.92 -3.11
N ILE A 8 -16.21 24.90 -2.74
CA ILE A 8 -15.71 23.74 -2.00
C ILE A 8 -14.67 23.07 -2.91
N THR A 9 -13.39 23.27 -2.61
CA THR A 9 -12.30 22.51 -3.20
C THR A 9 -12.40 21.07 -2.68
N PRO A 10 -12.58 20.06 -3.55
CA PRO A 10 -12.50 18.67 -3.12
C PRO A 10 -11.13 18.42 -2.47
N ALA A 11 -11.11 17.74 -1.32
CA ALA A 11 -9.88 17.35 -0.63
C ALA A 11 -8.98 16.41 -1.48
N ASP A 12 -9.50 15.94 -2.62
CA ASP A 12 -8.94 14.85 -3.42
C ASP A 12 -8.16 15.27 -4.67
N ALA A 13 -7.95 16.57 -4.91
CA ALA A 13 -7.03 17.00 -5.96
C ALA A 13 -5.57 16.56 -5.69
N ALA A 14 -5.24 16.11 -4.47
CA ALA A 14 -3.89 15.69 -4.09
C ALA A 14 -3.69 14.16 -3.98
N ILE A 15 -4.75 13.34 -3.96
CA ILE A 15 -4.61 11.92 -3.56
C ILE A 15 -5.18 10.93 -4.60
N VAL A 16 -6.04 11.36 -5.52
CA VAL A 16 -6.50 10.51 -6.63
C VAL A 16 -5.63 10.74 -7.88
N SER A 17 -4.38 10.29 -7.81
CA SER A 17 -3.55 10.06 -9.00
C SER A 17 -2.88 8.69 -8.88
N SER A 18 -3.59 7.68 -9.36
CA SER A 18 -2.99 6.39 -9.68
C SER A 18 -2.57 6.40 -11.15
N GLY A 19 -1.33 6.01 -11.43
CA GLY A 19 -0.97 5.37 -12.69
C GLY A 19 -0.33 6.21 -13.81
N THR A 20 -0.33 7.54 -13.77
CA THR A 20 0.43 8.34 -14.77
C THR A 20 1.14 9.50 -14.11
N GLY A 21 2.47 9.49 -14.19
CA GLY A 21 3.32 10.50 -13.57
C GLY A 21 2.96 11.92 -14.00
N THR A 22 2.47 12.70 -13.04
CA THR A 22 2.52 14.17 -13.01
C THR A 22 2.70 14.61 -11.56
N LYS A 23 3.70 15.46 -11.29
CA LYS A 23 4.21 15.84 -9.96
C LYS A 23 3.17 16.50 -9.02
N GLY A 24 3.28 16.22 -7.70
CA GLY A 24 2.81 17.03 -6.54
C GLY A 24 2.47 16.17 -5.29
N PRO A 25 2.62 16.61 -4.01
CA PRO A 25 3.12 17.88 -3.46
C PRO A 25 4.56 17.75 -2.91
N GLU A 26 5.22 18.88 -2.74
CA GLU A 26 6.61 19.07 -2.32
C GLU A 26 7.03 18.27 -1.08
N GLU A 27 8.23 17.66 -1.15
CA GLU A 27 9.22 17.56 -0.06
C GLU A 27 8.66 17.56 1.37
N ARG A 28 7.89 16.53 1.73
CA ARG A 28 7.70 16.21 3.15
C ARG A 28 8.61 15.05 3.48
N ASP A 29 9.46 15.25 4.48
CA ASP A 29 10.07 14.14 5.21
C ASP A 29 9.00 13.07 5.45
N LEU A 30 9.39 11.81 5.24
CA LEU A 30 8.50 10.68 5.50
C LEU A 30 7.87 10.86 6.90
N PRO A 31 6.54 10.71 7.03
CA PRO A 31 5.88 10.77 8.33
C PRO A 31 6.63 9.92 9.36
N ALA A 32 6.83 10.44 10.57
CA ALA A 32 7.72 9.82 11.55
C ALA A 32 7.44 8.33 11.79
N SER A 33 6.16 7.95 11.87
CA SER A 33 5.75 6.55 12.04
C SER A 33 6.09 5.66 10.84
N LEU A 34 5.97 6.17 9.61
CA LEU A 34 6.39 5.45 8.41
C LEU A 34 7.92 5.31 8.38
N LYS A 35 8.64 6.38 8.70
CA LYS A 35 10.11 6.37 8.77
C LYS A 35 10.61 5.35 9.79
N GLU A 36 10.05 5.33 10.99
CA GLU A 36 10.40 4.36 12.04
C GLU A 36 10.18 2.91 11.60
N GLU A 37 9.06 2.62 10.92
CA GLU A 37 8.76 1.27 10.42
C GLU A 37 9.70 0.85 9.27
N MET A 38 10.00 1.78 8.36
CA MET A 38 10.98 1.56 7.28
C MET A 38 12.40 1.36 7.84
N ASP A 39 12.82 2.15 8.82
CA ASP A 39 14.12 2.03 9.47
C ASP A 39 14.24 0.68 10.19
N LEU A 40 13.19 0.22 10.88
CA LEU A 40 13.14 -1.11 11.49
C LEU A 40 13.31 -2.22 10.44
N CYS A 41 12.55 -2.17 9.36
CA CYS A 41 12.62 -3.17 8.28
C CYS A 41 14.00 -3.18 7.61
N LEU A 42 14.56 -1.99 7.35
CA LEU A 42 15.89 -1.85 6.77
C LEU A 42 16.98 -2.36 7.72
N GLN A 43 16.89 -2.06 9.01
CA GLN A 43 17.82 -2.59 10.02
C GLN A 43 17.81 -4.12 10.01
N ILE A 44 16.62 -4.73 10.10
CA ILE A 44 16.49 -6.19 10.10
C ILE A 44 17.03 -6.79 8.79
N LEU A 45 16.72 -6.18 7.63
CA LEU A 45 17.25 -6.64 6.36
C LEU A 45 18.79 -6.57 6.33
N ARG A 46 19.40 -5.49 6.83
CA ARG A 46 20.85 -5.35 6.91
C ARG A 46 21.48 -6.40 7.83
N GLU A 47 20.85 -6.70 8.96
CA GLU A 47 21.28 -7.80 9.85
C GLU A 47 21.22 -9.16 9.13
N VAL A 48 20.12 -9.45 8.42
CA VAL A 48 19.96 -10.67 7.61
C VAL A 48 21.04 -10.78 6.53
N LEU A 49 21.31 -9.69 5.81
CA LEU A 49 22.33 -9.67 4.76
C LEU A 49 23.73 -9.85 5.36
N GLY A 50 24.01 -9.24 6.52
CA GLY A 50 25.28 -9.40 7.23
C GLY A 50 25.51 -10.82 7.73
N GLU A 51 24.49 -11.48 8.28
CA GLU A 51 24.57 -12.90 8.68
C GLU A 51 24.73 -13.84 7.48
N PHE A 52 24.21 -13.44 6.31
CA PHE A 52 24.33 -14.23 5.09
C PHE A 52 25.72 -14.09 4.45
N ASP A 53 26.15 -12.85 4.18
CA ASP A 53 27.46 -12.50 3.62
C ASP A 53 27.74 -11.00 3.83
N GLU A 54 28.75 -10.68 4.64
CA GLU A 54 29.19 -9.30 4.90
C GLU A 54 29.54 -8.53 3.62
N LYS A 55 30.05 -9.21 2.57
CA LYS A 55 30.36 -8.56 1.29
C LYS A 55 29.09 -8.17 0.54
N LEU A 56 28.04 -8.99 0.62
CA LEU A 56 26.75 -8.68 0.02
C LEU A 56 26.12 -7.47 0.71
N LEU A 57 26.18 -7.41 2.06
CA LEU A 57 25.72 -6.25 2.82
C LEU A 57 26.47 -4.97 2.40
N ALA A 58 27.79 -5.03 2.30
CA ALA A 58 28.60 -3.87 1.90
C ALA A 58 28.19 -3.36 0.50
N LYS A 59 28.04 -4.26 -0.47
CA LYS A 59 27.57 -3.91 -1.82
C LYS A 59 26.15 -3.36 -1.82
N PHE A 60 25.25 -3.94 -1.02
CA PHE A 60 23.87 -3.45 -0.88
C PHE A 60 23.84 -2.02 -0.33
N ASP A 61 24.60 -1.74 0.72
CA ASP A 61 24.68 -0.40 1.31
C ASP A 61 25.30 0.61 0.33
N GLU A 62 26.39 0.25 -0.36
CA GLU A 62 27.06 1.10 -1.38
C GLU A 62 26.11 1.43 -2.54
N VAL A 63 25.44 0.43 -3.11
CA VAL A 63 24.49 0.64 -4.21
C VAL A 63 23.28 1.45 -3.75
N ARG A 64 22.77 1.21 -2.53
CA ARG A 64 21.64 1.98 -1.98
C ARG A 64 22.02 3.45 -1.78
N GLU A 65 23.21 3.73 -1.25
CA GLU A 65 23.71 5.08 -1.03
C GLU A 65 23.81 5.85 -2.35
N HIS A 66 24.49 5.29 -3.35
CA HIS A 66 24.59 5.92 -4.67
C HIS A 66 23.22 6.11 -5.34
N ALA A 67 22.31 5.13 -5.23
CA ALA A 67 20.96 5.27 -5.77
C ALA A 67 20.15 6.39 -5.09
N LEU A 68 20.30 6.56 -3.77
CA LEU A 68 19.65 7.63 -3.02
C LEU A 68 20.20 9.00 -3.40
N ASN A 69 21.52 9.14 -3.52
CA ASN A 69 22.16 10.39 -3.94
C ASN A 69 21.76 10.77 -5.37
N ALA A 70 21.82 9.82 -6.32
CA ALA A 70 21.39 10.04 -7.69
C ALA A 70 19.91 10.40 -7.80
N SER A 71 19.06 9.82 -6.93
CA SER A 71 17.65 10.21 -6.83
C SER A 71 17.51 11.63 -6.29
N ALA A 72 18.23 11.99 -5.22
CA ALA A 72 18.20 13.33 -4.66
C ALA A 72 18.60 14.39 -5.71
N GLU A 73 19.66 14.15 -6.48
CA GLU A 73 20.13 15.04 -7.57
C GLU A 73 19.09 15.18 -8.71
N ARG A 74 18.44 14.07 -9.11
CA ARG A 74 17.40 14.09 -10.16
C ARG A 74 16.14 14.82 -9.72
N PHE A 75 15.77 14.71 -8.45
CA PHE A 75 14.59 15.37 -7.90
C PHE A 75 14.89 16.83 -7.51
N SER A 76 16.13 17.17 -7.16
CA SER A 76 16.58 18.52 -6.83
C SER A 76 16.75 19.43 -8.05
N GLY A 77 16.19 19.14 -9.22
CA GLY A 77 16.25 20.01 -10.42
C GLY A 77 15.71 21.44 -10.27
N ILE A 78 15.43 21.90 -9.04
CA ILE A 78 15.04 23.26 -8.63
C ILE A 78 16.08 23.88 -7.64
N LEU A 79 16.95 23.11 -6.99
CA LEU A 79 18.02 23.58 -6.11
C LEU A 79 19.39 23.06 -6.59
N THR A 80 20.38 23.95 -6.57
CA THR A 80 21.75 23.75 -7.08
C THR A 80 22.28 22.35 -6.85
N ASP A 81 22.62 21.68 -7.97
CA ASP A 81 23.43 20.47 -7.99
C ASP A 81 24.60 20.63 -7.03
N THR A 82 24.58 19.84 -5.96
CA THR A 82 25.55 19.97 -4.87
C THR A 82 26.87 19.30 -5.24
N ASN A 83 26.92 18.51 -6.32
CA ASN A 83 28.12 17.82 -6.78
C ASN A 83 28.09 17.46 -8.29
N PRO A 84 28.22 18.46 -9.19
CA PRO A 84 28.04 18.28 -10.64
C PRO A 84 29.04 17.35 -11.35
N ASP A 85 30.07 16.90 -10.64
CA ASP A 85 31.10 15.99 -11.16
C ASP A 85 30.87 14.52 -10.74
N GLN A 86 29.83 14.23 -9.95
CA GLN A 86 29.59 12.91 -9.38
C GLN A 86 28.35 12.24 -10.01
N ASP A 87 28.56 11.43 -11.06
CA ASP A 87 27.48 10.60 -11.62
C ASP A 87 27.28 9.33 -10.75
N ASP A 88 26.51 9.47 -9.67
CA ASP A 88 26.23 8.35 -8.75
C ASP A 88 25.43 7.23 -9.43
N LEU A 89 24.64 7.53 -10.47
CA LEU A 89 24.00 6.49 -11.27
C LEU A 89 25.02 5.67 -12.05
N GLN A 90 26.03 6.33 -12.65
CA GLN A 90 27.12 5.63 -13.32
C GLN A 90 27.91 4.75 -12.35
N LYS A 91 28.10 5.16 -11.09
CA LYS A 91 28.73 4.30 -10.07
C LYS A 91 27.93 3.04 -9.79
N VAL A 92 26.60 3.14 -9.70
CA VAL A 92 25.73 1.95 -9.57
C VAL A 92 25.93 1.01 -10.76
N VAL A 93 25.96 1.54 -11.99
CA VAL A 93 26.21 0.74 -13.20
C VAL A 93 27.57 0.06 -13.14
N ASP A 94 28.63 0.80 -12.79
CA ASP A 94 29.99 0.28 -12.70
C ASP A 94 30.14 -0.83 -11.65
N ILE A 95 29.41 -0.73 -10.53
CA ILE A 95 29.37 -1.79 -9.50
C ILE A 95 28.73 -3.04 -10.09
N VAL A 96 27.55 -2.90 -10.70
CA VAL A 96 26.79 -4.03 -11.26
C VAL A 96 27.55 -4.71 -12.40
N ASP A 97 28.20 -3.95 -13.29
CA ASP A 97 28.96 -4.48 -14.44
C ASP A 97 30.20 -5.30 -14.01
N LYS A 98 30.74 -5.04 -12.82
CA LYS A 98 31.88 -5.78 -12.26
C LYS A 98 31.47 -7.02 -11.46
N MET A 99 30.17 -7.22 -11.21
CA MET A 99 29.69 -8.37 -10.45
C MET A 99 29.61 -9.61 -11.34
N ASP A 100 29.91 -10.76 -10.77
CA ASP A 100 29.54 -12.00 -11.41
C ASP A 100 28.01 -12.20 -11.35
N VAL A 101 27.52 -13.16 -12.14
CA VAL A 101 26.07 -13.43 -12.24
C VAL A 101 25.47 -13.86 -10.90
N HIS A 102 26.25 -14.56 -10.06
CA HIS A 102 25.76 -15.05 -8.78
C HIS A 102 25.56 -13.90 -7.79
N ASP A 103 26.56 -13.05 -7.64
CA ASP A 103 26.52 -11.85 -6.81
C ASP A 103 25.43 -10.88 -7.27
N ALA A 104 25.31 -10.66 -8.59
CA ALA A 104 24.27 -9.80 -9.16
C ALA A 104 22.87 -10.33 -8.85
N GLN A 105 22.65 -11.64 -8.90
CA GLN A 105 21.38 -12.27 -8.51
C GLN A 105 21.07 -12.09 -7.02
N LEU A 106 22.07 -12.24 -6.14
CA LEU A 106 21.89 -12.03 -4.70
C LEU A 106 21.57 -10.57 -4.38
N LEU A 107 22.26 -9.62 -5.02
CA LEU A 107 22.00 -8.19 -4.87
C LEU A 107 20.60 -7.81 -5.37
N ALA A 108 20.18 -8.33 -6.53
CA ALA A 108 18.83 -8.12 -7.05
C ALA A 108 17.75 -8.65 -6.09
N ARG A 109 18.01 -9.79 -5.44
CA ARG A 109 17.10 -10.35 -4.41
C ARG A 109 17.08 -9.52 -3.13
N ALA A 110 18.21 -8.97 -2.71
CA ALA A 110 18.28 -8.06 -1.56
C ALA A 110 17.42 -6.80 -1.83
N PHE A 111 17.57 -6.17 -3.00
CA PHE A 111 16.73 -5.04 -3.39
C PHE A 111 15.26 -5.41 -3.59
N THR A 112 14.96 -6.57 -4.17
CA THR A 112 13.58 -7.06 -4.28
C THR A 112 12.93 -7.19 -2.90
N THR A 113 13.68 -7.73 -1.92
CA THR A 113 13.23 -7.85 -0.52
C THR A 113 13.02 -6.46 0.09
N TYR A 114 13.99 -5.55 -0.08
CA TYR A 114 13.89 -4.17 0.36
C TYR A 114 12.63 -3.47 -0.17
N PHE A 115 12.34 -3.58 -1.48
CA PHE A 115 11.16 -2.96 -2.07
C PHE A 115 9.86 -3.61 -1.61
N HIS A 116 9.83 -4.91 -1.38
CA HIS A 116 8.67 -5.55 -0.74
C HIS A 116 8.42 -4.99 0.66
N LEU A 117 9.46 -4.79 1.46
CA LEU A 117 9.35 -4.21 2.80
C LEU A 117 8.92 -2.75 2.75
N ALA A 118 9.49 -1.94 1.86
CA ALA A 118 9.10 -0.55 1.68
C ALA A 118 7.61 -0.41 1.31
N ASN A 119 7.15 -1.20 0.33
CA ASN A 119 5.75 -1.21 -0.07
C ASN A 119 4.82 -1.62 1.09
N LEU A 120 5.22 -2.61 1.88
CA LEU A 120 4.47 -3.03 3.07
C LEU A 120 4.37 -1.91 4.11
N CYS A 121 5.47 -1.21 4.40
CA CYS A 121 5.46 -0.09 5.34
C CYS A 121 4.53 1.03 4.85
N GLU A 122 4.57 1.36 3.56
CA GLU A 122 3.68 2.37 2.96
C GLU A 122 2.21 1.96 3.03
N GLU A 123 1.89 0.70 2.71
CA GLU A 123 0.53 0.15 2.78
C GLU A 123 0.00 0.16 4.22
N ASN A 124 0.78 -0.33 5.19
CA ASN A 124 0.44 -0.31 6.61
C ASN A 124 0.24 1.13 7.12
N TYR A 125 1.09 2.07 6.69
CA TYR A 125 0.94 3.48 7.04
C TYR A 125 -0.36 4.04 6.46
N ARG A 126 -0.66 3.76 5.18
CA ARG A 126 -1.89 4.20 4.52
C ARG A 126 -3.14 3.68 5.25
N VAL A 127 -3.17 2.39 5.61
CA VAL A 127 -4.26 1.80 6.40
C VAL A 127 -4.38 2.49 7.77
N SER A 128 -3.26 2.71 8.46
CA SER A 128 -3.25 3.43 9.74
C SER A 128 -3.81 4.85 9.62
N VAL A 129 -3.49 5.58 8.55
CA VAL A 129 -4.01 6.93 8.30
C VAL A 129 -5.51 6.88 8.03
N LEU A 130 -5.99 5.90 7.25
CA LEU A 130 -7.42 5.72 7.00
C LEU A 130 -8.19 5.46 8.30
N HIS A 131 -7.70 4.55 9.15
CA HIS A 131 -8.32 4.29 10.45
C HIS A 131 -8.27 5.50 11.39
N GLN A 132 -7.18 6.27 11.39
CA GLN A 132 -7.11 7.52 12.18
C GLN A 132 -8.13 8.55 11.72
N ARG A 133 -8.32 8.69 10.41
CA ARG A 133 -9.33 9.60 9.85
C ARG A 133 -10.74 9.14 10.20
N GLU A 134 -11.01 7.85 10.06
CA GLU A 134 -12.30 7.25 10.43
C GLU A 134 -12.60 7.44 11.94
N ALA A 135 -11.63 7.18 12.81
CA ALA A 135 -11.79 7.37 14.26
C ALA A 135 -11.98 8.83 14.69
N ALA A 136 -11.65 9.80 13.83
CA ALA A 136 -11.85 11.22 14.09
C ALA A 136 -13.22 11.74 13.63
N VAL A 137 -14.02 10.91 12.94
CA VAL A 137 -15.39 11.26 12.53
C VAL A 137 -16.31 11.20 13.75
N ASP A 138 -17.11 12.26 13.94
CA ASP A 138 -18.16 12.27 14.95
C ASP A 138 -19.35 11.42 14.48
N GLU A 139 -19.74 10.45 15.30
CA GLU A 139 -20.84 9.51 15.04
C GLU A 139 -22.18 10.21 14.77
N ASN A 140 -22.34 11.47 15.17
CA ASN A 140 -23.56 12.25 14.96
C ASN A 140 -23.55 13.07 13.66
N GLN A 141 -22.49 12.99 12.84
CA GLN A 141 -22.45 13.74 11.60
C GLN A 141 -23.47 13.22 10.59
N ALA A 142 -24.11 14.18 9.90
CA ALA A 142 -25.07 13.87 8.87
C ALA A 142 -24.45 13.18 7.64
N VAL A 143 -23.11 13.17 7.50
CA VAL A 143 -22.27 12.54 6.47
C VAL A 143 -21.01 11.97 7.11
N ASP A 144 -20.59 10.76 6.71
CA ASP A 144 -19.25 10.26 6.97
C ASP A 144 -18.31 10.89 5.92
N PRO A 145 -17.50 11.91 6.28
CA PRO A 145 -16.69 12.65 5.33
C PRO A 145 -15.51 11.83 4.79
N VAL A 146 -15.17 10.70 5.43
CA VAL A 146 -14.10 9.81 4.96
C VAL A 146 -14.63 8.69 4.07
N ASN A 147 -15.95 8.55 3.95
CA ASN A 147 -16.61 7.61 3.06
C ASN A 147 -17.20 8.34 1.85
N GLU A 148 -16.51 8.23 0.71
CA GLU A 148 -16.90 8.89 -0.53
C GLU A 148 -18.30 8.48 -1.02
N MET A 149 -18.74 7.25 -0.74
CA MET A 149 -20.04 6.77 -1.19
C MET A 149 -21.18 7.48 -0.44
N THR A 150 -21.03 7.71 0.87
CA THR A 150 -22.02 8.46 1.67
C THR A 150 -22.01 9.93 1.29
N CYS A 151 -20.84 10.53 1.06
CA CYS A 151 -20.70 11.91 0.56
C CYS A 151 -21.40 12.10 -0.78
N ALA A 152 -21.10 11.25 -1.76
CA ALA A 152 -21.69 11.33 -3.10
C ALA A 152 -23.21 11.12 -3.05
N TYR A 153 -23.69 10.17 -2.24
CA TYR A 153 -25.13 9.94 -2.11
C TYR A 153 -25.85 11.12 -1.44
N HIS A 154 -25.26 11.71 -0.40
CA HIS A 154 -25.80 12.90 0.23
C HIS A 154 -25.87 14.09 -0.75
N GLN A 155 -24.83 14.27 -1.56
CA GLN A 155 -24.82 15.29 -2.61
C GLN A 155 -25.95 15.05 -3.63
N LEU A 156 -26.16 13.81 -4.08
CA LEU A 156 -27.26 13.45 -4.99
C LEU A 156 -28.64 13.75 -4.39
N ILE A 157 -28.82 13.51 -3.09
CA ILE A 157 -30.07 13.87 -2.38
C ILE A 157 -30.29 15.38 -2.42
N ASN A 158 -29.25 16.18 -2.17
CA ASN A 158 -29.34 17.64 -2.15
C ASN A 158 -29.62 18.23 -3.54
N GLU A 159 -29.02 17.67 -4.58
CA GLU A 159 -29.15 18.18 -5.96
C GLU A 159 -30.47 17.76 -6.63
N MET A 160 -30.97 16.55 -6.33
CA MET A 160 -32.06 15.93 -7.11
C MET A 160 -33.24 15.44 -6.28
N GLY A 161 -33.14 15.50 -4.95
CA GLY A 161 -34.13 15.00 -4.01
C GLY A 161 -34.01 13.49 -3.74
N PRO A 162 -34.54 13.03 -2.59
CA PRO A 162 -34.31 11.68 -2.07
C PRO A 162 -34.92 10.58 -2.97
N ALA A 163 -36.07 10.83 -3.58
CA ALA A 163 -36.71 9.85 -4.45
C ALA A 163 -35.87 9.55 -5.71
N LYS A 164 -35.27 10.60 -6.30
CA LYS A 164 -34.44 10.43 -7.49
C LYS A 164 -33.07 9.84 -7.16
N ALA A 165 -32.48 10.23 -6.03
CA ALA A 165 -31.25 9.63 -5.53
C ALA A 165 -31.42 8.12 -5.30
N GLN A 166 -32.52 7.69 -4.65
CA GLN A 166 -32.82 6.27 -4.45
C GLN A 166 -33.01 5.52 -5.78
N GLU A 167 -33.66 6.12 -6.77
CA GLU A 167 -33.82 5.51 -8.10
C GLU A 167 -32.47 5.25 -8.77
N LEU A 168 -31.50 6.16 -8.62
CA LEU A 168 -30.15 5.98 -9.14
C LEU A 168 -29.36 4.94 -8.35
N LEU A 169 -29.45 4.96 -7.02
CA LEU A 169 -28.82 3.96 -6.16
C LEU A 169 -29.29 2.54 -6.54
N ASN A 170 -30.57 2.38 -6.83
CA ASN A 170 -31.18 1.12 -7.28
C ASN A 170 -30.65 0.61 -8.64
N LYS A 171 -29.89 1.43 -9.39
CA LYS A 171 -29.29 1.09 -10.69
C LYS A 171 -27.76 1.03 -10.63
N LEU A 172 -27.17 1.21 -9.45
CA LEU A 172 -25.72 1.15 -9.29
C LEU A 172 -25.25 -0.27 -9.58
N GLU A 173 -24.25 -0.39 -10.45
CA GLU A 173 -23.59 -1.65 -10.78
C GLU A 173 -22.08 -1.45 -10.85
N PHE A 174 -21.34 -2.41 -10.34
CA PHE A 174 -19.88 -2.47 -10.34
C PHE A 174 -19.45 -3.89 -10.69
N HIS A 175 -18.83 -4.03 -11.86
CA HIS A 175 -18.39 -5.31 -12.44
C HIS A 175 -16.85 -5.31 -12.60
N PRO A 176 -16.09 -5.66 -11.55
CA PRO A 176 -14.63 -5.74 -11.67
C PRO A 176 -14.24 -6.92 -12.57
N VAL A 177 -13.43 -6.66 -13.59
CA VAL A 177 -12.88 -7.72 -14.44
C VAL A 177 -11.47 -8.05 -13.95
N PHE A 178 -11.33 -9.20 -13.29
CA PHE A 178 -10.02 -9.70 -12.87
C PHE A 178 -9.23 -10.18 -14.07
N THR A 179 -7.99 -9.72 -14.16
CA THR A 179 -7.06 -10.13 -15.21
C THR A 179 -5.85 -10.79 -14.57
N ALA A 180 -5.34 -11.84 -15.21
CA ALA A 180 -4.07 -12.41 -14.79
C ALA A 180 -2.97 -11.36 -14.97
N HIS A 181 -2.19 -11.11 -13.92
CA HIS A 181 -1.08 -10.17 -14.03
C HIS A 181 0.08 -10.83 -14.79
N PRO A 182 0.44 -10.35 -16.00
CA PRO A 182 1.28 -11.10 -16.94
C PRO A 182 2.73 -11.29 -16.47
N THR A 183 3.17 -10.55 -15.46
CA THR A 183 4.56 -10.51 -14.97
C THR A 183 4.73 -10.93 -13.52
N GLU A 184 3.65 -11.12 -12.75
CA GLU A 184 3.72 -11.50 -11.34
C GLU A 184 3.43 -12.98 -11.15
N ALA A 185 4.31 -13.83 -11.67
CA ALA A 185 4.43 -15.20 -11.21
C ALA A 185 5.13 -15.24 -9.83
N ARG A 186 4.63 -14.45 -8.86
CA ARG A 186 5.10 -14.50 -7.47
C ARG A 186 4.66 -15.85 -6.90
N ARG A 187 5.58 -16.58 -6.26
CA ARG A 187 5.21 -17.84 -5.60
C ARG A 187 4.26 -17.54 -4.43
N LYS A 188 3.22 -18.36 -4.24
CA LYS A 188 2.35 -18.31 -3.03
C LYS A 188 3.15 -18.24 -1.71
N ALA A 189 4.32 -18.86 -1.67
CA ALA A 189 5.22 -18.81 -0.51
C ALA A 189 5.76 -17.40 -0.20
N VAL A 190 6.00 -16.57 -1.22
CA VAL A 190 6.45 -15.17 -1.09
C VAL A 190 5.29 -14.31 -0.57
N GLU A 191 4.11 -14.45 -1.16
CA GLU A 191 2.91 -13.74 -0.72
C GLU A 191 2.56 -14.04 0.74
N GLY A 192 2.59 -15.33 1.12
CA GLY A 192 2.35 -15.72 2.51
C GLY A 192 3.37 -15.12 3.49
N LYS A 193 4.63 -14.89 3.07
CA LYS A 193 5.64 -14.20 3.89
C LYS A 193 5.34 -12.71 4.02
N ILE A 194 5.02 -12.05 2.91
CA ILE A 194 4.62 -10.65 2.87
C ILE A 194 3.43 -10.41 3.82
N ARG A 195 2.39 -11.26 3.76
CA ARG A 195 1.23 -11.19 4.65
C ARG A 195 1.60 -11.35 6.13
N ARG A 196 2.47 -12.31 6.47
CA ARG A 196 2.92 -12.50 7.86
C ARG A 196 3.77 -11.33 8.36
N ILE A 197 4.62 -10.76 7.52
CA ILE A 197 5.42 -9.57 7.86
C ILE A 197 4.48 -8.39 8.14
N SER A 198 3.51 -8.12 7.27
CA SER A 198 2.50 -7.07 7.47
C SER A 198 1.81 -7.20 8.83
N GLN A 199 1.29 -8.40 9.16
CA GLN A 199 0.65 -8.67 10.45
C GLN A 199 1.58 -8.47 11.64
N LEU A 200 2.85 -8.86 11.51
CA LEU A 200 3.84 -8.66 12.56
C LEU A 200 4.15 -7.18 12.77
N LEU A 201 4.25 -6.38 11.70
CA LEU A 201 4.47 -4.92 11.76
C LEU A 201 3.29 -4.19 12.40
N GLU A 202 2.05 -4.56 12.05
CA GLU A 202 0.85 -4.02 12.70
C GLU A 202 0.85 -4.30 14.21
N ALA A 203 1.11 -5.55 14.60
CA ALA A 203 1.21 -5.93 16.00
C ALA A 203 2.38 -5.24 16.71
N HIS A 204 3.51 -5.04 16.03
CA HIS A 204 4.72 -4.45 16.61
C HIS A 204 4.49 -3.08 17.25
N LYS A 205 3.57 -2.28 16.68
CA LYS A 205 3.18 -0.95 17.16
C LYS A 205 2.51 -0.97 18.54
N LEU A 206 1.84 -2.08 18.85
CA LEU A 206 1.03 -2.24 20.06
C LEU A 206 1.76 -3.00 21.18
N LEU A 207 2.90 -3.63 20.86
CA LEU A 207 3.64 -4.49 21.79
C LEU A 207 4.70 -3.72 22.58
N GLY A 208 5.00 -4.23 23.78
CA GLY A 208 6.10 -3.78 24.64
C GLY A 208 6.82 -4.97 25.29
N GLY A 209 7.91 -4.69 26.03
CA GLY A 209 8.60 -5.69 26.84
C GLY A 209 9.06 -6.95 26.08
N SER A 210 8.87 -8.13 26.68
CA SER A 210 9.25 -9.42 26.11
C SER A 210 8.54 -9.74 24.80
N ASP A 211 7.28 -9.32 24.67
CA ASP A 211 6.46 -9.66 23.51
C ASP A 211 6.90 -8.90 22.27
N LYS A 212 7.32 -7.64 22.44
CA LYS A 212 7.93 -6.86 21.35
C LYS A 212 9.23 -7.51 20.88
N LYS A 213 10.06 -7.99 21.81
CA LYS A 213 11.31 -8.70 21.48
C LYS A 213 11.05 -10.00 20.71
N GLU A 214 10.03 -10.77 21.11
CA GLU A 214 9.62 -11.98 20.40
C GLU A 214 9.07 -11.66 19.00
N ASN A 215 8.27 -10.60 18.87
CA ASN A 215 7.78 -10.13 17.59
C ASN A 215 8.94 -9.71 16.65
N SER A 216 9.92 -8.95 17.14
CA SER A 216 11.14 -8.62 16.37
C SER A 216 11.89 -9.86 15.89
N ARG A 217 12.00 -10.90 16.72
CA ARG A 217 12.62 -12.18 16.32
C ARG A 217 11.83 -12.86 15.19
N ARG A 218 10.50 -12.80 15.24
CA ARG A 218 9.64 -13.35 14.18
C ARG A 218 9.75 -12.54 12.88
N LEU A 219 9.81 -11.20 12.97
CA LEU A 219 10.08 -10.33 11.82
C LEU A 219 11.40 -10.70 11.16
N PHE A 220 12.46 -10.83 11.94
CA PHE A 220 13.77 -11.29 11.45
C PHE A 220 13.66 -12.61 10.69
N ASN A 221 13.02 -13.62 11.29
CA ASN A 221 12.88 -14.93 10.65
C ASN A 221 12.08 -14.88 9.34
N GLU A 222 11.01 -14.09 9.27
CA GLU A 222 10.22 -13.96 8.04
C GLU A 222 10.97 -13.18 6.96
N ILE A 223 11.72 -12.14 7.32
CA ILE A 223 12.55 -11.37 6.39
C ILE A 223 13.73 -12.21 5.87
N ASP A 224 14.42 -12.96 6.73
CA ASP A 224 15.46 -13.92 6.31
C ASP A 224 14.89 -14.96 5.35
N ALA A 225 13.75 -15.54 5.70
CA ALA A 225 13.11 -16.54 4.86
C ALA A 225 12.59 -15.94 3.54
N LEU A 226 12.17 -14.68 3.52
CA LEU A 226 11.77 -13.95 2.31
C LEU A 226 12.99 -13.76 1.40
N PHE A 227 14.09 -13.24 1.94
CA PHE A 227 15.34 -13.07 1.21
C PHE A 227 15.85 -14.40 0.63
N ARG A 228 15.83 -15.49 1.40
CA ARG A 228 16.29 -16.83 0.97
C ARG A 228 15.34 -17.54 0.01
N THR A 229 14.10 -17.07 -0.14
CA THR A 229 13.15 -17.61 -1.12
C THR A 229 13.36 -16.94 -2.47
N SER A 230 13.56 -17.73 -3.54
CA SER A 230 13.62 -17.18 -4.90
C SER A 230 12.25 -16.58 -5.28
N PRO A 231 12.18 -15.29 -5.68
CA PRO A 231 10.92 -14.60 -5.90
C PRO A 231 10.18 -15.07 -7.17
N ILE A 232 10.93 -15.57 -8.14
CA ILE A 232 10.40 -15.96 -9.46
C ILE A 232 10.05 -17.45 -9.44
N ALA A 233 8.83 -17.78 -9.89
CA ALA A 233 8.46 -19.17 -10.15
C ALA A 233 9.30 -19.75 -11.31
N LEU A 234 9.79 -20.99 -11.14
CA LEU A 234 10.61 -21.68 -12.15
C LEU A 234 9.87 -21.93 -13.48
N LYS A 235 8.53 -21.88 -13.45
CA LYS A 235 7.65 -22.05 -14.61
C LYS A 235 6.60 -20.94 -14.60
N LYS A 236 6.12 -20.56 -15.78
CA LYS A 236 4.92 -19.73 -15.92
C LYS A 236 3.73 -20.48 -15.29
N PRO A 237 2.86 -19.83 -14.50
CA PRO A 237 1.67 -20.46 -13.99
C PRO A 237 0.79 -20.95 -15.14
N THR A 238 0.10 -22.07 -14.92
CA THR A 238 -0.92 -22.56 -15.84
C THR A 238 -2.19 -21.71 -15.70
N PRO A 239 -3.09 -21.68 -16.71
CA PRO A 239 -4.36 -20.95 -16.60
C PRO A 239 -5.19 -21.35 -15.37
N VAL A 240 -5.08 -22.61 -14.91
CA VAL A 240 -5.74 -23.08 -13.69
C VAL A 240 -5.11 -22.44 -12.45
N GLU A 241 -3.78 -22.42 -12.36
CA GLU A 241 -3.06 -21.75 -11.25
C GLU A 241 -3.31 -20.22 -11.24
N GLU A 242 -3.52 -19.61 -12.41
CA GLU A 242 -3.95 -18.19 -12.50
C GLU A 242 -5.38 -18.00 -12.00
N ALA A 243 -6.30 -18.89 -12.36
CA ALA A 243 -7.68 -18.84 -11.87
C ALA A 243 -7.76 -19.05 -10.35
N ASP A 244 -6.99 -20.01 -9.81
CA ASP A 244 -6.91 -20.26 -8.36
C ASP A 244 -6.41 -19.01 -7.61
N THR A 245 -5.49 -18.25 -8.20
CA THR A 245 -5.01 -16.99 -7.61
C THR A 245 -6.13 -15.94 -7.52
N ILE A 246 -6.98 -15.86 -8.54
CA ILE A 246 -8.14 -14.95 -8.52
C ILE A 246 -9.17 -15.40 -7.48
N LEU A 247 -9.42 -16.72 -7.39
CA LEU A 247 -10.30 -17.29 -6.36
C LEU A 247 -9.76 -17.04 -4.95
N ASP A 248 -8.44 -17.13 -4.75
CA ASP A 248 -7.80 -16.81 -3.47
C ASP A 248 -8.07 -15.35 -3.06
N ILE A 249 -8.06 -14.39 -4.00
CA ILE A 249 -8.41 -12.98 -3.74
C ILE A 249 -9.88 -12.86 -3.30
N PHE A 250 -10.77 -13.60 -3.96
CA PHE A 250 -12.19 -13.60 -3.59
C PHE A 250 -12.38 -14.12 -2.16
N ASP A 251 -11.83 -15.28 -1.85
CA ASP A 251 -12.02 -15.97 -0.57
C ASP A 251 -11.35 -15.23 0.60
N ASN A 252 -10.19 -14.61 0.38
CA ASN A 252 -9.44 -13.95 1.45
C ASN A 252 -9.79 -12.47 1.64
N THR A 253 -10.31 -11.80 0.60
CA THR A 253 -10.52 -10.35 0.61
C THR A 253 -11.96 -10.00 0.27
N LEU A 254 -12.39 -10.21 -0.97
CA LEU A 254 -13.66 -9.64 -1.48
C LEU A 254 -14.88 -10.19 -0.73
N PHE A 255 -14.88 -11.48 -0.40
CA PHE A 255 -15.96 -12.12 0.34
C PHE A 255 -16.24 -11.45 1.69
N TYR A 256 -15.20 -10.92 2.34
CA TYR A 256 -15.31 -10.22 3.63
C TYR A 256 -15.50 -8.72 3.47
N THR A 257 -14.81 -8.09 2.51
CA THR A 257 -14.82 -6.63 2.34
C THR A 257 -16.13 -6.12 1.73
N ILE A 258 -16.69 -6.80 0.72
CA ILE A 258 -17.89 -6.30 0.01
C ILE A 258 -19.10 -6.19 0.93
N PRO A 259 -19.44 -7.18 1.79
CA PRO A 259 -20.51 -7.01 2.77
C PRO A 259 -20.29 -5.86 3.75
N GLN A 260 -19.03 -5.56 4.12
CA GLN A 260 -18.71 -4.43 4.99
C GLN A 260 -18.97 -3.10 4.29
N VAL A 261 -18.68 -2.98 2.99
CA VAL A 261 -18.99 -1.77 2.20
C VAL A 261 -20.49 -1.49 2.21
N TYR A 262 -21.32 -2.51 1.94
CA TYR A 262 -22.78 -2.37 1.98
C TYR A 262 -23.28 -1.98 3.37
N ARG A 263 -22.78 -2.67 4.39
CA ARG A 263 -23.19 -2.41 5.77
C ARG A 263 -22.81 -1.01 6.22
N ARG A 264 -21.58 -0.55 5.96
CA ARG A 264 -21.14 0.81 6.31
C ARG A 264 -22.01 1.88 5.63
N PHE A 265 -22.39 1.67 4.38
CA PHE A 265 -23.30 2.58 3.69
C PHE A 265 -24.70 2.57 4.31
N ASP A 266 -25.28 1.40 4.55
CA ASP A 266 -26.61 1.27 5.16
C ASP A 266 -26.66 1.80 6.59
N ASP A 267 -25.64 1.50 7.40
CA ASP A 267 -25.50 1.98 8.78
C ASP A 267 -25.57 3.50 8.81
N TRP A 268 -24.89 4.15 7.87
CA TRP A 268 -24.93 5.60 7.74
C TRP A 268 -26.28 6.12 7.24
N VAL A 269 -26.87 5.53 6.19
CA VAL A 269 -28.16 6.01 5.62
C VAL A 269 -29.30 5.84 6.62
N LEU A 270 -29.29 4.75 7.38
CA LEU A 270 -30.38 4.36 8.28
C LEU A 270 -30.20 4.86 9.72
N GLY A 271 -28.98 5.22 10.13
CA GLY A 271 -28.66 5.58 11.51
C GLY A 271 -29.12 4.52 12.50
N ASP A 272 -29.84 4.92 13.55
CA ASP A 272 -30.39 4.03 14.59
C ASP A 272 -31.30 2.90 14.07
N LYS A 273 -31.80 3.00 12.83
CA LYS A 273 -32.63 1.96 12.21
C LYS A 273 -31.81 0.86 11.54
N ALA A 274 -30.50 1.04 11.39
CA ALA A 274 -29.62 0.06 10.78
C ALA A 274 -29.74 -1.30 11.49
N GLY A 275 -29.89 -2.36 10.71
CA GLY A 275 -30.13 -3.73 11.22
C GLY A 275 -31.53 -3.99 11.79
N LEU A 276 -32.37 -2.96 11.97
CA LEU A 276 -33.78 -3.10 12.37
C LEU A 276 -34.74 -3.09 11.18
N VAL A 277 -34.29 -2.56 10.05
CA VAL A 277 -35.04 -2.50 8.79
C VAL A 277 -34.24 -3.15 7.66
N PRO A 278 -34.88 -3.52 6.54
CA PRO A 278 -34.18 -4.01 5.37
C PRO A 278 -33.11 -3.02 4.88
N PRO A 279 -31.99 -3.52 4.32
CA PRO A 279 -30.95 -2.68 3.73
C PRO A 279 -31.50 -1.81 2.59
N VAL A 280 -30.94 -0.61 2.43
CA VAL A 280 -31.34 0.37 1.41
C VAL A 280 -30.42 0.28 0.19
N CYS A 281 -29.16 -0.09 0.42
CA CYS A 281 -28.19 -0.36 -0.62
C CYS A 281 -28.52 -1.68 -1.34
N PRO A 282 -28.82 -1.67 -2.65
CA PRO A 282 -28.90 -2.92 -3.40
C PRO A 282 -27.51 -3.55 -3.54
N ALA A 283 -27.48 -4.86 -3.77
CA ALA A 283 -26.25 -5.52 -4.17
C ALA A 283 -25.83 -4.99 -5.55
N PHE A 284 -24.79 -4.14 -5.58
CA PHE A 284 -24.27 -3.53 -6.80
C PHE A 284 -22.96 -4.18 -7.28
N PHE A 285 -22.33 -5.03 -6.49
CA PHE A 285 -21.04 -5.65 -6.82
C PHE A 285 -21.27 -7.01 -7.47
N HIS A 286 -20.71 -7.20 -8.65
CA HIS A 286 -20.87 -8.39 -9.46
C HIS A 286 -19.47 -8.94 -9.83
N PRO A 287 -18.94 -9.93 -9.06
CA PRO A 287 -17.62 -10.51 -9.30
C PRO A 287 -17.51 -11.28 -10.61
#